data_AF-A0A251TJT0-F1
#
_entry.id   AF-A0A251TJT0-F1
#
_cell.length_a   1.000
_cell.length_b   1.000
_cell.length_c   1.000
_cell.angle_alpha   90.00
_cell.angle_beta   90.00
_cell.angle_gamma   90.00
#
_symmetry.space_group_name_H-M   'P 1'
#
loop_
_entity.id
_entity.type
_entity.pdbx_description
1 polymer ?
#
loop_
_entity_poly.entity_id
_entity_poly.type
_entity_poly.pdbx_seq_one_letter_code
_entity_poly.pdbx_strand_id
1 'polypeptide(L)'
;MNDDSTTTCSQCNLTHPKILHHIRLNATFRHLCTTCVLRLHPNHFCPSCLTVYHRSPPENAIVCFKCHSFSHRACVSPSFTVRIPCVTCLNPNGVVFSPRSSNWFYNCNNGSRRIDLAAARLLVAAAEISTLSMSRAEAAAVKEAEWRAKEASEWGKKAKEAVNHVVKVMEIEKKKRDDECECECSVVVDDVGSNSSFVGIGSSVGSVEAFEALKLAGDQGEDLVVQYEHQSNL
;
A
#
# COMPACT_ATOMS: atom_id res chain seq x y z
N MET A 1 18.74 19.32 -11.00
CA MET A 1 18.80 18.08 -10.19
C MET A 1 19.03 16.95 -11.18
N ASN A 2 20.30 16.60 -11.43
CA ASN A 2 20.64 15.48 -12.30
C ASN A 2 20.67 14.25 -11.41
N ASP A 3 19.55 13.52 -11.39
CA ASP A 3 19.43 12.26 -10.68
C ASP A 3 20.13 11.19 -11.53
N ASP A 4 21.47 11.20 -11.50
CA ASP A 4 22.29 10.08 -11.97
C ASP A 4 22.16 8.96 -10.91
N SER A 5 20.93 8.50 -10.73
CA SER A 5 20.57 7.40 -9.86
C SER A 5 21.13 6.15 -10.52
N THR A 6 22.40 5.85 -10.23
CA THR A 6 23.00 4.55 -10.52
C THR A 6 22.12 3.52 -9.84
N THR A 7 21.20 2.92 -10.60
CA THR A 7 20.21 2.00 -10.07
C THR A 7 20.94 0.72 -9.67
N THR A 8 21.33 0.65 -8.41
CA THR A 8 22.03 -0.50 -7.83
C THR A 8 21.03 -1.53 -7.33
N CYS A 9 21.37 -2.80 -7.46
CA CYS A 9 20.64 -3.84 -6.76
C CYS A 9 20.83 -3.69 -5.24
N SER A 10 19.73 -3.57 -4.49
CA SER A 10 19.76 -3.37 -3.03
C SER A 10 20.34 -4.56 -2.23
N GLN A 11 20.51 -5.72 -2.88
CA GLN A 11 21.00 -6.94 -2.22
C GLN A 11 22.48 -7.21 -2.47
N CYS A 12 22.99 -6.94 -3.68
CA CYS A 12 24.38 -7.21 -4.04
C CYS A 12 25.20 -5.94 -4.31
N ASN A 13 24.58 -4.76 -4.26
CA ASN A 13 25.19 -3.44 -4.49
C ASN A 13 25.98 -3.31 -5.79
N LEU A 14 25.74 -4.21 -6.75
CA LEU A 14 26.42 -4.18 -8.04
C LEU A 14 25.77 -3.11 -8.93
N THR A 15 26.53 -2.05 -9.21
CA THR A 15 26.32 -1.05 -10.27
C THR A 15 26.67 -1.69 -11.61
N HIS A 16 25.79 -2.50 -12.17
CA HIS A 16 26.00 -3.08 -13.51
C HIS A 16 24.75 -2.84 -14.35
N PRO A 17 24.85 -2.79 -15.69
CA PRO A 17 23.70 -2.63 -16.60
C PRO A 17 22.83 -3.89 -16.62
N LYS A 18 22.24 -4.25 -15.48
CA LYS A 18 21.37 -5.40 -15.29
C LYS A 18 19.97 -4.87 -15.10
N ILE A 19 19.02 -5.54 -15.74
CA ILE A 19 17.60 -5.28 -15.56
C ILE A 19 17.28 -5.47 -14.08
N LEU A 20 16.80 -4.38 -13.45
CA LEU A 20 16.33 -4.37 -12.09
C LEU A 20 14.82 -4.52 -12.07
N HIS A 21 14.34 -5.18 -11.03
CA HIS A 21 12.94 -5.41 -10.79
C HIS A 21 12.53 -4.77 -9.48
N HIS A 22 11.32 -4.21 -9.46
CA HIS A 22 10.70 -3.67 -8.25
C HIS A 22 9.95 -4.77 -7.52
N ILE A 23 10.28 -4.98 -6.25
CA ILE A 23 9.69 -6.04 -5.44
C ILE A 23 9.35 -5.48 -4.06
N ARG A 24 8.19 -5.85 -3.52
CA ARG A 24 7.86 -5.65 -2.11
C ARG A 24 8.35 -6.84 -1.29
N LEU A 25 9.32 -6.59 -0.43
CA LEU A 25 9.88 -7.57 0.51
C LEU A 25 9.74 -7.03 1.94
N ASN A 26 9.07 -7.79 2.81
CA ASN A 26 8.86 -7.45 4.23
C ASN A 26 8.35 -6.01 4.43
N ALA A 27 7.30 -5.62 3.69
CA ALA A 27 6.70 -4.28 3.67
C ALA A 27 7.58 -3.14 3.10
N THR A 28 8.79 -3.42 2.62
CA THR A 28 9.65 -2.43 1.95
C THR A 28 9.73 -2.68 0.45
N PHE A 29 9.74 -1.62 -0.36
CA PHE A 29 10.00 -1.72 -1.80
C PHE A 29 11.51 -1.72 -2.04
N ARG A 30 11.98 -2.67 -2.86
CA ARG A 30 13.40 -2.87 -3.15
C ARG A 30 13.62 -3.07 -4.65
N HIS A 31 14.75 -2.58 -5.13
CA HIS A 31 15.23 -2.82 -6.50
C HIS A 31 16.20 -4.00 -6.49
N LEU A 32 15.83 -5.08 -7.15
CA LEU A 32 16.61 -6.31 -7.17
C LEU A 32 16.99 -6.68 -8.59
N CYS A 33 18.23 -7.08 -8.82
CA CYS A 33 18.61 -7.64 -10.11
C CYS A 33 17.98 -9.03 -10.29
N THR A 34 17.79 -9.44 -11.54
CA THR A 34 17.22 -10.75 -11.93
C THR A 34 17.72 -11.92 -11.07
N THR A 35 19.03 -12.04 -10.83
CA THR A 35 19.60 -13.11 -9.99
C THR A 35 19.21 -13.00 -8.52
N CYS A 36 19.14 -11.79 -7.96
CA CYS A 36 18.73 -11.58 -6.58
C CYS A 36 17.25 -11.89 -6.39
N VAL A 37 16.40 -11.56 -7.36
CA VAL A 37 14.98 -11.95 -7.36
C VAL A 37 14.85 -13.47 -7.24
N LEU A 38 15.51 -14.22 -8.12
CA LEU A 38 15.41 -15.68 -8.14
C LEU A 38 15.98 -16.34 -6.87
N ARG A 39 17.03 -15.76 -6.27
CA ARG A 39 17.63 -16.27 -5.03
C ARG A 39 16.81 -15.96 -3.79
N LEU A 40 16.13 -14.82 -3.73
CA LEU A 40 15.31 -14.42 -2.59
C LEU A 40 13.91 -15.06 -2.61
N HIS A 41 13.46 -15.53 -3.78
CA HIS A 41 12.14 -16.12 -3.96
C HIS A 41 12.18 -17.59 -4.44
N PRO A 42 12.92 -18.51 -3.77
CA PRO A 42 13.07 -19.90 -4.21
C PRO A 42 11.76 -20.69 -4.24
N ASN A 43 10.74 -20.22 -3.51
CA ASN A 43 9.44 -20.88 -3.39
C ASN A 43 8.41 -20.37 -4.41
N HIS A 44 8.78 -19.40 -5.25
CA HIS A 44 7.84 -18.77 -6.18
C HIS A 44 7.95 -19.33 -7.60
N PHE A 45 8.90 -20.22 -7.89
CA PHE A 45 9.07 -20.80 -9.22
C PHE A 45 9.65 -22.22 -9.14
N CYS A 46 9.47 -22.99 -10.22
CA CYS A 46 10.12 -24.28 -10.35
C CYS A 46 11.58 -24.10 -10.84
N PRO A 47 12.60 -24.57 -10.11
CA PRO A 47 14.00 -24.40 -10.51
C PRO A 47 14.40 -25.17 -11.78
N SER A 48 13.63 -26.18 -12.21
CA SER A 48 13.91 -26.95 -13.44
C SER A 48 13.35 -26.28 -14.70
N CYS A 49 12.10 -25.80 -14.66
CA CYS A 49 11.41 -25.25 -15.84
C CYS A 49 11.25 -23.72 -15.80
N LEU A 50 11.57 -23.07 -14.67
CA LEU A 50 11.45 -21.64 -14.43
C LEU A 50 10.02 -21.07 -14.51
N THR A 51 9.01 -21.94 -14.46
CA THR A 51 7.60 -21.51 -14.37
C THR A 51 7.30 -20.95 -12.99
N VAL A 52 6.70 -19.77 -12.93
CA VAL A 52 6.32 -19.07 -11.70
C VAL A 52 4.96 -19.53 -11.20
N TYR A 53 4.82 -19.68 -9.88
CA TYR A 53 3.60 -20.09 -9.20
C TYR A 53 2.77 -18.86 -8.79
N HIS A 54 1.54 -18.76 -9.30
CA HIS A 54 0.61 -17.70 -8.88
C HIS A 54 -0.01 -17.97 -7.50
N ARG A 55 -0.30 -19.24 -7.19
CA ARG A 55 -0.80 -19.72 -5.89
C ARG A 55 0.24 -20.63 -5.24
N SER A 56 0.56 -20.38 -3.98
CA SER A 56 1.50 -21.16 -3.18
C SER A 56 0.76 -21.76 -1.99
N PRO A 57 0.94 -23.06 -1.67
CA PRO A 57 1.82 -24.02 -2.34
C PRO A 57 1.19 -24.60 -3.62
N PRO A 58 2.00 -25.06 -4.60
CA PRO A 58 1.47 -25.78 -5.77
C PRO A 58 0.96 -27.17 -5.34
N GLU A 59 -0.23 -27.55 -5.80
CA GLU A 59 -0.76 -28.90 -5.62
C GLU A 59 0.18 -29.89 -6.32
N ASN A 60 0.80 -30.80 -5.56
CA ASN A 60 1.80 -31.78 -6.02
C ASN A 60 3.23 -31.27 -6.28
N ALA A 61 3.68 -30.22 -5.58
CA ALA A 61 5.10 -29.85 -5.59
C ALA A 61 5.96 -30.80 -4.71
N ILE A 62 7.17 -31.08 -5.17
CA ILE A 62 8.24 -31.69 -4.37
C ILE A 62 9.06 -30.56 -3.74
N VAL A 63 9.31 -30.67 -2.43
CA VAL A 63 10.07 -29.69 -1.67
C VAL A 63 11.54 -30.09 -1.62
N CYS A 64 12.43 -29.16 -1.96
CA CYS A 64 13.87 -29.38 -1.80
C CYS A 64 14.25 -29.38 -0.31
N PHE A 65 14.97 -30.39 0.17
CA PHE A 65 15.38 -30.47 1.57
C PHE A 65 16.41 -29.39 1.98
N LYS A 66 17.11 -28.76 1.03
CA LYS A 66 18.22 -27.82 1.31
C LYS A 66 17.78 -26.36 1.30
N CYS A 67 16.94 -25.97 0.33
CA CYS A 67 16.50 -24.57 0.16
C CYS A 67 14.98 -24.40 0.22
N HIS A 68 14.24 -25.49 0.46
CA HIS A 68 12.79 -25.51 0.56
C HIS A 68 12.05 -25.04 -0.72
N SER A 69 12.75 -24.93 -1.85
CA SER A 69 12.15 -24.60 -3.15
C SER A 69 11.16 -25.67 -3.61
N PHE A 70 10.09 -25.24 -4.27
CA PHE A 70 9.08 -26.13 -4.85
C PHE A 70 9.44 -26.50 -6.30
N SER A 71 9.34 -27.78 -6.64
CA SER A 71 9.53 -28.28 -8.01
C SER A 71 8.33 -29.12 -8.43
N HIS A 72 7.92 -29.04 -9.70
CA HIS A 72 6.90 -29.97 -10.21
C HIS A 72 7.38 -31.42 -10.11
N ARG A 73 6.49 -32.36 -9.79
CA ARG A 73 6.81 -33.80 -9.84
C ARG A 73 7.39 -34.22 -11.20
N ALA A 74 6.82 -33.74 -12.30
CA ALA A 74 7.32 -34.03 -13.65
C ALA A 74 8.70 -33.40 -13.97
N CYS A 75 9.10 -32.37 -13.22
CA CYS A 75 10.38 -31.68 -13.38
C CYS A 75 11.50 -32.30 -12.54
N VAL A 76 11.20 -33.34 -11.77
CA VAL A 76 12.13 -34.09 -10.94
C VAL A 76 12.21 -35.50 -11.49
N SER A 77 13.42 -35.98 -11.78
CA SER A 77 13.59 -37.34 -12.29
C SER A 77 13.06 -38.38 -11.28
N PRO A 78 12.35 -39.43 -11.72
CA PRO A 78 11.66 -40.40 -10.85
C PRO A 78 12.60 -41.31 -10.05
N SER A 79 13.91 -41.18 -10.25
CA SER A 79 14.94 -42.10 -9.77
C SER A 79 15.52 -41.79 -8.39
N PHE A 80 15.00 -40.80 -7.66
CA PHE A 80 15.60 -40.36 -6.40
C PHE A 80 14.64 -40.46 -5.21
N THR A 81 15.19 -40.90 -4.09
CA THR A 81 14.53 -41.09 -2.79
C THR A 81 13.99 -39.77 -2.23
N VAL A 82 13.13 -39.85 -1.20
CA VAL A 82 12.29 -38.80 -0.56
C VAL A 82 13.00 -37.46 -0.20
N ARG A 83 14.34 -37.36 -0.30
CA ARG A 83 15.11 -36.14 -0.02
C ARG A 83 15.98 -35.72 -1.21
N ILE A 84 15.40 -34.93 -2.12
CA ILE A 84 16.04 -34.54 -3.39
C ILE A 84 16.53 -33.08 -3.32
N PRO A 85 17.82 -32.80 -3.63
CA PRO A 85 18.29 -31.43 -3.81
C PRO A 85 17.77 -30.91 -5.17
N CYS A 86 17.27 -29.67 -5.22
CA CYS A 86 16.81 -29.09 -6.47
C CYS A 86 17.98 -28.78 -7.42
N VAL A 87 17.67 -28.56 -8.70
CA VAL A 87 18.65 -28.22 -9.74
C VAL A 87 19.47 -26.99 -9.36
N THR A 88 18.87 -25.98 -8.73
CA THR A 88 19.58 -24.78 -8.25
C THR A 88 20.53 -25.08 -7.09
N CYS A 89 20.20 -26.02 -6.21
CA CYS A 89 21.08 -26.45 -5.12
C CYS A 89 22.26 -27.28 -5.62
N LEU A 90 22.06 -28.06 -6.70
CA LEU A 90 23.12 -28.82 -7.37
C LEU A 90 24.02 -27.91 -8.21
N ASN A 91 23.43 -26.90 -8.86
CA ASN A 91 24.14 -25.94 -9.68
C ASN A 91 23.67 -24.49 -9.38
N PRO A 92 24.31 -23.80 -8.42
CA PRO A 92 23.94 -22.43 -8.05
C PRO A 92 24.26 -21.38 -9.12
N ASN A 93 25.07 -21.75 -10.12
CA ASN A 93 25.38 -20.89 -11.26
C ASN A 93 24.24 -20.89 -12.30
N GLY A 94 23.33 -21.85 -12.26
CA GLY A 94 22.20 -21.95 -13.19
C GLY A 94 21.16 -20.83 -13.07
N VAL A 95 21.15 -20.09 -11.95
CA VAL A 95 20.26 -18.94 -11.72
C VAL A 95 20.94 -17.58 -11.89
N VAL A 96 22.19 -17.58 -12.36
CA VAL A 96 22.94 -16.35 -12.60
C VAL A 96 22.56 -15.79 -13.98
N PHE A 97 21.97 -14.60 -13.98
CA PHE A 97 21.63 -13.87 -15.19
C PHE A 97 22.89 -13.13 -15.67
N SER A 98 23.41 -13.56 -16.81
CA SER A 98 24.51 -12.91 -17.51
C SER A 98 24.07 -12.60 -18.94
N PRO A 99 23.67 -11.36 -19.25
CA PRO A 99 23.43 -10.97 -20.63
C PRO A 99 24.79 -10.96 -21.33
N ARG A 100 24.96 -11.78 -22.36
CA ARG A 100 26.23 -11.93 -23.12
C ARG A 100 26.77 -10.64 -23.75
N SER A 101 26.06 -9.53 -23.67
CA SER A 101 26.48 -8.23 -24.21
C SER A 101 26.58 -7.21 -23.10
N SER A 102 27.81 -6.86 -22.73
CA SER A 102 28.15 -5.71 -21.89
C SER A 102 27.78 -4.36 -22.53
N ASN A 103 27.31 -4.36 -23.79
CA ASN A 103 27.02 -3.17 -24.57
C ASN A 103 25.53 -2.99 -24.91
N TRP A 104 24.64 -3.53 -24.05
CA TRP A 104 23.16 -3.47 -24.22
C TRP A 104 22.62 -2.05 -24.44
N PHE A 105 23.28 -1.03 -23.89
CA PHE A 105 22.83 0.36 -23.91
C PHE A 105 23.53 1.27 -24.93
N TYR A 106 24.72 0.90 -25.48
CA TYR A 106 25.52 1.84 -26.28
C TYR A 106 25.77 1.42 -27.74
N ASN A 107 25.30 0.25 -28.19
CA ASN A 107 25.54 -0.19 -29.58
C ASN A 107 24.26 -0.63 -30.29
N CYS A 108 23.50 0.36 -30.78
CA CYS A 108 22.26 0.19 -31.53
C CYS A 108 22.49 -0.01 -33.05
N ASN A 109 23.73 0.06 -33.53
CA ASN A 109 23.98 0.37 -34.95
C ASN A 109 24.24 -0.82 -35.88
N ASN A 110 24.35 -2.06 -35.42
CA ASN A 110 24.32 -3.21 -36.35
C ASN A 110 24.17 -4.55 -35.63
N GLY A 111 23.07 -5.26 -35.90
CA GLY A 111 23.03 -6.72 -35.77
C GLY A 111 22.57 -7.30 -34.42
N SER A 112 21.25 -7.29 -34.18
CA SER A 112 20.51 -8.15 -33.25
C SER A 112 21.04 -8.23 -31.80
N ARG A 113 20.38 -7.50 -30.89
CA ARG A 113 20.44 -7.77 -29.44
C ARG A 113 19.94 -9.19 -29.19
N ARG A 114 20.84 -10.15 -28.96
CA ARG A 114 20.49 -11.55 -28.70
C ARG A 114 20.68 -11.85 -27.22
N ILE A 115 19.61 -12.29 -26.57
CA ILE A 115 19.66 -12.89 -25.23
C ILE A 115 19.66 -14.41 -25.43
N ASP A 116 20.51 -15.13 -24.72
CA ASP A 116 20.46 -16.60 -24.69
C ASP A 116 19.10 -17.07 -24.16
N LEU A 117 18.52 -18.13 -24.73
CA LEU A 117 17.20 -18.63 -24.32
C LEU A 117 17.11 -18.89 -22.81
N ALA A 118 18.18 -19.41 -22.20
CA ALA A 118 18.26 -19.64 -20.76
C ALA A 118 18.20 -18.32 -19.96
N ALA A 119 18.94 -17.29 -20.39
CA ALA A 119 18.92 -15.98 -19.75
C ALA A 119 17.56 -15.28 -19.94
N ALA A 120 16.91 -15.45 -21.10
CA ALA A 120 15.57 -14.93 -21.35
C ALA A 120 14.54 -15.58 -20.41
N ARG A 121 14.59 -16.89 -20.20
CA ARG A 121 13.71 -17.58 -19.25
C ARG A 121 13.92 -17.10 -17.80
N LEU A 122 15.17 -16.90 -17.38
CA LEU A 122 15.47 -16.35 -16.06
C LEU A 122 14.90 -14.93 -15.89
N LEU A 123 15.01 -14.11 -16.94
CA LEU A 123 14.48 -12.75 -16.95
C LEU A 123 12.95 -12.74 -16.85
N VAL A 124 12.27 -13.56 -17.64
CA VAL A 124 10.80 -13.68 -17.62
C VAL A 124 10.33 -14.16 -16.25
N ALA A 125 10.95 -15.20 -15.69
CA ALA A 125 10.61 -15.69 -14.36
C ALA A 125 10.78 -14.62 -13.28
N ALA A 126 11.87 -13.85 -13.32
CA ALA A 126 12.07 -12.74 -12.37
C ALA A 126 11.03 -11.62 -12.56
N ALA A 127 10.67 -11.28 -13.80
CA ALA A 127 9.66 -10.27 -14.09
C ALA A 127 8.27 -10.71 -13.60
N GLU A 128 7.90 -11.98 -13.80
CA GLU A 128 6.65 -12.55 -13.30
C GLU A 128 6.59 -12.54 -11.77
N ILE A 129 7.66 -12.95 -11.08
CA ILE A 129 7.74 -12.87 -9.60
C ILE A 129 7.56 -11.43 -9.12
N SER A 130 8.17 -10.48 -9.83
CA SER A 130 8.13 -9.06 -9.46
C SER A 130 6.74 -8.48 -9.66
N THR A 131 6.10 -8.83 -10.78
CA THR A 131 4.71 -8.49 -11.06
C THR A 131 3.80 -9.04 -9.95
N LEU A 132 3.95 -10.32 -9.59
CA LEU A 132 3.15 -10.91 -8.51
C LEU A 132 3.38 -10.26 -7.15
N SER A 133 4.63 -9.90 -6.83
CA SER A 133 4.96 -9.18 -5.61
C SER A 133 4.28 -7.81 -5.56
N MET A 134 4.32 -7.08 -6.67
CA MET A 134 3.73 -5.76 -6.78
C MET A 134 2.20 -5.81 -6.81
N SER A 135 1.57 -6.74 -7.53
CA SER A 135 0.11 -6.91 -7.51
C SER A 135 -0.40 -7.26 -6.11
N ARG A 136 0.32 -8.08 -5.34
CA ARG A 136 0.00 -8.33 -3.93
C ARG A 136 0.15 -7.07 -3.07
N ALA A 137 1.16 -6.25 -3.35
CA ALA A 137 1.37 -4.98 -2.67
C ALA A 137 0.23 -3.99 -2.93
N GLU A 138 -0.21 -3.90 -4.19
CA GLU A 138 -1.30 -3.06 -4.65
C GLU A 138 -2.64 -3.50 -4.03
N ALA A 139 -2.99 -4.79 -4.13
CA ALA A 139 -4.21 -5.32 -3.53
C ALA A 139 -4.28 -5.04 -2.01
N ALA A 140 -3.15 -5.15 -1.30
CA ALA A 140 -3.07 -4.81 0.11
C ALA A 140 -3.25 -3.30 0.36
N ALA A 141 -2.70 -2.44 -0.50
CA ALA A 141 -2.84 -1.00 -0.39
C ALA A 141 -4.28 -0.53 -0.67
N VAL A 142 -4.94 -1.09 -1.68
CA VAL A 142 -6.34 -0.80 -2.01
C VAL A 142 -7.24 -1.18 -0.83
N LYS A 143 -7.10 -2.42 -0.32
CA LYS A 143 -7.88 -2.89 0.84
C LYS A 143 -7.70 -1.99 2.06
N GLU A 144 -6.47 -1.57 2.32
CA GLU A 144 -6.15 -0.69 3.45
C GLU A 144 -6.71 0.72 3.27
N ALA A 145 -6.68 1.26 2.05
CA ALA A 145 -7.27 2.55 1.73
C ALA A 145 -8.79 2.53 1.88
N GLU A 146 -9.45 1.46 1.39
CA GLU A 146 -10.89 1.25 1.57
C GLU A 146 -11.28 1.16 3.05
N TRP A 147 -10.50 0.42 3.84
CA TRP A 147 -10.73 0.33 5.28
C TRP A 147 -10.64 1.71 5.95
N ARG A 148 -9.57 2.47 5.68
CA ARG A 148 -9.40 3.83 6.21
C ARG A 148 -10.49 4.79 5.76
N ALA A 149 -10.96 4.69 4.51
CA ALA A 149 -12.05 5.52 4.00
C ALA A 149 -13.37 5.23 4.73
N LYS A 150 -13.68 3.95 4.97
CA LYS A 150 -14.87 3.54 5.73
C LYS A 150 -14.81 4.05 7.18
N GLU A 151 -13.68 3.86 7.84
CA GLU A 151 -13.47 4.32 9.21
C GLU A 151 -13.61 5.85 9.31
N ALA A 152 -12.94 6.60 8.42
CA ALA A 152 -13.05 8.05 8.37
C ALA A 152 -14.49 8.54 8.13
N SER A 153 -15.24 7.87 7.25
CA SER A 153 -16.66 8.17 7.03
C SER A 153 -17.50 7.94 8.30
N GLU A 154 -17.27 6.87 9.04
CA GLU A 154 -18.00 6.60 10.28
C GLU A 154 -17.72 7.65 11.36
N TRP A 155 -16.45 8.02 11.53
CA TRP A 155 -16.07 9.10 12.46
C TRP A 155 -16.63 10.46 12.03
N GLY A 156 -16.63 10.75 10.73
CA GLY A 156 -17.23 11.98 10.19
C GLY A 156 -18.73 12.08 10.46
N LYS A 157 -19.47 10.97 10.31
CA LYS A 157 -20.91 10.92 10.64
C LYS A 157 -21.15 11.17 12.12
N LYS A 158 -20.41 10.48 13.01
CA LYS A 158 -20.52 10.66 14.47
C LYS A 158 -20.18 12.09 14.91
N ALA A 159 -19.13 12.68 14.34
CA ALA A 159 -18.75 14.06 14.63
C ALA A 159 -19.83 15.04 14.18
N LYS A 160 -20.41 14.84 12.98
CA LYS A 160 -21.51 15.67 12.48
C LYS A 160 -22.76 15.55 13.36
N GLU A 161 -23.10 14.35 13.82
CA GLU A 161 -24.20 14.11 14.75
C GLU A 161 -23.98 14.83 16.09
N ALA A 162 -22.76 14.77 16.64
CA ALA A 162 -22.42 15.46 17.88
C ALA A 162 -22.53 16.99 17.74
N VAL A 163 -22.04 17.56 16.63
CA VAL A 163 -22.18 19.00 16.34
C VAL A 163 -23.64 19.40 16.20
N ASN A 164 -24.43 18.63 15.43
CA ASN A 164 -25.87 18.88 15.26
C ASN A 164 -26.62 18.85 16.61
N HIS A 165 -26.23 17.96 17.52
CA HIS A 165 -26.80 17.89 18.86
C HIS A 165 -26.51 19.17 19.67
N VAL A 166 -25.27 19.65 19.65
CA VAL A 166 -24.90 20.90 20.35
C VAL A 166 -25.68 22.10 19.81
N VAL A 167 -25.77 22.25 18.48
CA VAL A 167 -26.56 23.32 17.85
C VAL A 167 -28.01 23.28 18.31
N LYS A 168 -28.63 22.09 18.32
CA LYS A 168 -30.00 21.90 18.79
C LYS A 168 -30.17 22.30 20.27
N VAL A 169 -29.23 21.94 21.13
CA VAL A 169 -29.27 22.33 22.55
C VAL A 169 -29.17 23.86 22.70
N MET A 170 -28.28 24.51 21.96
CA MET A 170 -28.13 25.97 21.98
C MET A 170 -29.42 26.69 21.52
N GLU A 171 -30.10 26.18 20.50
CA GLU A 171 -31.39 26.72 20.06
C GLU A 171 -32.47 26.58 21.13
N ILE A 172 -32.51 25.45 21.83
CA ILE A 172 -33.45 25.21 22.93
C ILE A 172 -33.16 26.16 24.10
N GLU A 173 -31.89 26.33 24.49
CA GLU A 173 -31.50 27.26 25.55
C GLU A 173 -31.82 28.71 25.21
N LYS A 174 -31.64 29.11 23.94
CA LYS A 174 -31.99 30.46 23.50
C LYS A 174 -33.50 30.72 23.66
N LYS A 175 -34.34 29.79 23.20
CA LYS A 175 -35.80 29.90 23.35
C LYS A 175 -36.22 30.00 24.82
N LYS A 176 -35.62 29.18 25.71
CA LYS A 176 -35.89 29.26 27.15
C LYS A 176 -35.52 30.62 27.76
N ARG A 177 -34.41 31.22 27.35
CA ARG A 177 -34.02 32.57 27.80
C ARG A 177 -34.98 33.66 27.30
N ASP A 178 -35.48 33.52 26.08
CA ASP A 178 -36.47 34.44 25.52
C ASP A 178 -37.81 34.30 26.28
N ASP A 179 -38.23 33.07 26.62
CA ASP A 179 -39.45 32.79 27.40
C ASP A 179 -39.34 33.25 28.88
N GLU A 180 -38.17 33.13 29.50
CA GLU A 180 -37.91 33.58 30.89
C GLU A 180 -37.79 35.12 31.00
N CYS A 181 -37.58 35.84 29.90
CA CYS A 181 -37.50 37.31 29.89
C CYS A 181 -38.88 37.99 29.73
N GLU A 182 -39.93 37.25 29.33
CA GLU A 182 -41.29 37.79 29.19
C GLU A 182 -42.09 37.85 30.52
N CYS A 183 -41.50 37.50 31.67
CA CYS A 183 -42.21 37.51 32.97
C CYS A 183 -41.65 38.40 34.09
N GLU A 184 -40.71 39.33 33.83
CA GLU A 184 -40.33 40.36 34.81
C GLU A 184 -40.76 41.76 34.35
N CYS A 185 -42.02 42.10 34.63
CA CYS A 185 -42.49 43.47 34.78
C CYS A 185 -43.38 43.58 36.02
N SER A 186 -42.75 43.75 37.19
CA SER A 186 -43.21 44.68 38.24
C SER A 186 -42.33 44.57 39.50
N VAL A 187 -41.25 45.34 39.53
CA VAL A 187 -40.73 45.86 40.80
C VAL A 187 -40.59 47.37 40.66
N VAL A 188 -41.54 48.08 41.25
CA VAL A 188 -41.37 49.46 41.70
C VAL A 188 -40.49 49.40 42.94
N VAL A 189 -39.34 50.09 42.94
CA VAL A 189 -38.86 50.86 44.10
C VAL A 189 -37.71 51.79 43.71
N ASP A 190 -37.64 52.86 44.49
CA ASP A 190 -37.07 54.17 44.23
C ASP A 190 -35.54 54.29 44.14
N ASP A 191 -35.17 55.43 43.56
CA ASP A 191 -33.88 56.14 43.54
C ASP A 191 -33.19 56.18 44.92
N VAL A 192 -31.90 55.81 45.01
CA VAL A 192 -30.85 56.48 45.82
C VAL A 192 -29.48 55.92 45.38
N GLY A 193 -28.60 56.80 44.91
CA GLY A 193 -27.29 56.44 44.36
C GLY A 193 -26.17 56.13 45.36
N SER A 194 -25.03 55.66 44.83
CA SER A 194 -23.66 56.03 45.24
C SER A 194 -22.62 55.21 44.47
N ASN A 195 -21.51 55.86 44.16
CA ASN A 195 -20.34 55.37 43.43
C ASN A 195 -19.73 54.08 44.01
N SER A 196 -19.25 53.18 43.16
CA SER A 196 -17.86 52.72 43.25
C SER A 196 -17.38 52.05 41.96
N SER A 197 -16.17 52.41 41.59
CA SER A 197 -15.31 51.84 40.56
C SER A 197 -15.04 50.35 40.76
N PHE A 198 -15.17 49.54 39.70
CA PHE A 198 -14.46 48.27 39.63
C PHE A 198 -14.03 47.94 38.19
N VAL A 199 -12.86 47.32 38.13
CA VAL A 199 -11.90 47.28 37.03
C VAL A 199 -12.34 46.30 35.94
N GLY A 200 -12.14 46.70 34.68
CA GLY A 200 -12.41 45.88 33.52
C GLY A 200 -11.46 44.69 33.38
N ILE A 201 -12.00 43.62 32.78
CA ILE A 201 -11.22 42.63 32.05
C ILE A 201 -11.87 42.52 30.68
N GLY A 202 -11.16 43.01 29.67
CA GLY A 202 -11.53 42.83 28.27
C GLY A 202 -11.39 41.37 27.88
N SER A 203 -12.40 40.85 27.19
CA SER A 203 -12.23 39.73 26.26
C SER A 203 -12.94 40.11 24.98
N SER A 204 -12.13 40.55 24.02
CA SER A 204 -12.49 40.73 22.64
C SER A 204 -13.04 39.41 22.10
N VAL A 205 -14.33 39.38 21.81
CA VAL A 205 -14.95 38.32 21.00
C VAL A 205 -14.44 38.53 19.58
N GLY A 206 -13.40 37.78 19.22
CA GLY A 206 -12.88 37.70 17.86
C GLY A 206 -13.92 37.05 16.96
N SER A 207 -14.37 37.85 16.00
CA SER A 207 -15.04 37.55 14.74
C SER A 207 -15.22 36.08 14.38
N VAL A 208 -16.50 35.71 14.24
CA VAL A 208 -17.02 34.64 13.40
C VAL A 208 -16.66 34.91 11.92
N GLU A 209 -15.45 34.54 11.50
CA GLU A 209 -15.08 34.39 10.08
C GLU A 209 -14.21 33.14 9.90
N ALA A 210 -14.84 31.96 9.96
CA ALA A 210 -14.18 30.70 9.59
C ALA A 210 -15.18 29.63 9.10
N PHE A 211 -16.33 30.02 8.57
CA PHE A 211 -17.38 29.06 8.16
C PHE A 211 -17.48 28.80 6.65
N GLU A 212 -16.51 29.25 5.85
CA GLU A 212 -16.52 29.07 4.40
C GLU A 212 -15.25 28.38 3.88
N ALA A 213 -14.99 27.16 4.34
CA ALA A 213 -13.91 26.33 3.77
C ALA A 213 -14.20 24.82 3.68
N LEU A 214 -15.38 24.34 4.08
CA LEU A 214 -15.70 22.90 4.08
C LEU A 214 -16.74 22.48 3.04
N LYS A 215 -17.08 23.35 2.08
CA LYS A 215 -18.18 23.11 1.11
C LYS A 215 -17.75 22.70 -0.31
N LEU A 216 -16.50 22.30 -0.54
CA LEU A 216 -16.03 21.95 -1.90
C LEU A 216 -15.34 20.57 -2.06
N ALA A 217 -15.67 19.58 -1.22
CA ALA A 217 -15.22 18.21 -1.47
C ALA A 217 -16.31 17.20 -1.10
N GLY A 218 -17.34 17.13 -1.92
CA GLY A 218 -18.43 16.18 -1.69
C GLY A 218 -19.52 16.28 -2.73
N ASP A 219 -19.18 16.18 -4.00
CA ASP A 219 -20.15 15.73 -5.00
C ASP A 219 -19.45 15.16 -6.22
N GLN A 220 -19.43 13.83 -6.29
CA GLN A 220 -19.40 12.95 -7.47
C GLN A 220 -19.03 11.54 -6.99
N GLY A 221 -19.98 10.91 -6.30
CA GLY A 221 -20.09 9.46 -6.29
C GLY A 221 -20.94 9.06 -7.48
N GLU A 222 -20.31 8.59 -8.55
CA GLU A 222 -20.99 7.79 -9.55
C GLU A 222 -20.70 6.31 -9.29
N ASP A 223 -21.77 5.54 -9.39
CA ASP A 223 -21.89 4.12 -9.15
C ASP A 223 -20.83 3.28 -9.86
N LEU A 224 -20.09 2.48 -9.09
CA LEU A 224 -19.56 1.21 -9.57
C LEU A 224 -19.94 0.10 -8.60
N VAL A 225 -21.13 -0.44 -8.87
CA VAL A 225 -21.53 -1.77 -8.45
C VAL A 225 -20.55 -2.76 -9.05
N VAL A 226 -19.65 -3.32 -8.23
CA VAL A 226 -18.99 -4.57 -8.53
C VAL A 226 -19.39 -5.57 -7.45
N GLN A 227 -20.37 -6.39 -7.83
CA GLN A 227 -20.70 -7.63 -7.15
C GLN A 227 -19.58 -8.66 -7.34
N TYR A 228 -19.57 -9.65 -6.44
CA TYR A 228 -18.81 -10.92 -6.44
C TYR A 228 -17.39 -10.83 -5.85
N GLU A 229 -16.96 -11.69 -4.92
CA GLU A 229 -17.56 -12.90 -4.35
C GLU A 229 -16.88 -13.23 -3.01
N HIS A 230 -17.68 -13.78 -2.08
CA HIS A 230 -17.24 -14.41 -0.85
C HIS A 230 -16.22 -15.53 -1.13
N GLN A 231 -15.06 -15.53 -0.46
CA GLN A 231 -14.48 -16.77 0.04
C GLN A 231 -14.08 -16.63 1.51
N SER A 232 -14.96 -17.23 2.30
CA SER A 232 -14.89 -17.58 3.70
C SER A 232 -13.69 -18.47 4.04
N ASN A 233 -13.13 -18.21 5.22
CA ASN A 233 -12.54 -19.15 6.18
C ASN A 233 -12.41 -20.61 5.75
N LEU A 234 -11.15 -21.08 5.69
CA LEU A 234 -10.61 -22.21 6.47
C LEU A 234 -9.09 -22.25 6.34
#